data_AF-A0A6G0A1N8-F1
#
_entry.id   AF-A0A6G0A1N8-F1
#
_cell.length_a   1.000
_cell.length_b   1.000
_cell.length_c   1.000
_cell.angle_alpha   90.00
_cell.angle_beta   90.00
_cell.angle_gamma   90.00
#
_symmetry.space_group_name_H-M   'P 1'
#
loop_
_entity.id
_entity.type
_entity.pdbx_description
1 polymer ?
#
loop_
_entity_poly.entity_id
_entity_poly.type
_entity_poly.pdbx_seq_one_letter_code
_entity_poly.pdbx_strand_id
1 'polypeptide(L)'
;MKNQDLVANFRRTRDQWDALGLALVPLAEQLAFQAVADVLPGAAVIEVRGEINDDWLRILRIQRVLSGEGDVLFDVAEGHDDRRAEDAIDEANAEYLDLLLDLTGDLYMGNHTLEPVLNAS
;
A
#
# COMPACT_ATOMS: atom_id res chain seq x y z
N MET A 1 33.60 -6.24 24.21
CA MET A 1 32.30 -6.53 24.85
C MET A 1 31.37 -5.35 24.56
N LYS A 2 30.17 -5.56 24.00
CA LYS A 2 29.24 -4.45 23.71
C LYS A 2 28.69 -3.88 25.03
N ASN A 3 28.50 -2.57 25.08
CA ASN A 3 27.83 -1.90 26.19
C ASN A 3 26.38 -2.44 26.28
N GLN A 4 26.04 -3.09 27.39
CA GLN A 4 24.76 -3.79 27.55
C GLN A 4 23.57 -2.82 27.61
N ASP A 5 23.75 -1.62 28.15
CA ASP A 5 22.71 -0.60 28.20
C ASP A 5 22.39 -0.08 26.79
N LEU A 6 23.42 0.08 25.95
CA LEU A 6 23.25 0.45 24.55
C LEU A 6 22.48 -0.64 23.78
N VAL A 7 22.78 -1.92 24.04
CA VAL A 7 22.08 -3.05 23.43
C VAL A 7 20.61 -3.10 23.86
N ALA A 8 20.32 -2.88 25.15
CA ALA A 8 18.96 -2.86 25.68
C ALA A 8 18.15 -1.70 25.09
N ASN A 9 18.75 -0.51 25.00
CA ASN A 9 18.10 0.67 24.40
C ASN A 9 17.79 0.46 22.92
N PHE A 10 18.74 -0.09 22.15
CA PHE A 10 18.52 -0.43 20.75
C PHE A 10 17.33 -1.38 20.56
N ARG A 11 17.28 -2.47 21.33
CA ARG A 11 16.19 -3.46 21.24
C ARG A 11 14.83 -2.83 21.53
N ARG A 12 14.72 -2.10 22.64
CA ARG A 12 13.47 -1.43 23.01
C ARG A 12 13.00 -0.45 21.94
N THR A 13 13.89 0.35 21.37
CA THR A 13 13.54 1.29 20.30
C THR A 13 13.11 0.58 19.03
N ARG A 14 13.80 -0.51 18.66
CA ARG A 14 13.38 -1.35 17.53
C ARG A 14 12.01 -1.97 17.77
N ASP A 15 11.75 -2.52 18.95
CA ASP A 15 10.45 -3.14 19.25
C ASP A 15 9.31 -2.08 19.25
N GLN A 16 9.60 -0.84 19.65
CA GLN A 16 8.68 0.30 19.52
C GLN A 16 8.44 0.69 18.05
N TRP A 17 9.50 0.70 17.23
CA TRP A 17 9.41 0.95 15.80
C TRP A 17 8.55 -0.12 15.10
N ASP A 18 8.80 -1.39 15.38
CA ASP A 18 8.04 -2.50 14.80
C ASP A 18 6.55 -2.40 15.18
N ALA A 19 6.24 -2.06 16.44
CA ALA A 19 4.86 -1.86 16.88
C ALA A 19 4.16 -0.68 16.18
N LEU A 20 4.87 0.43 15.95
CA LEU A 20 4.35 1.56 15.19
C LEU A 20 4.13 1.19 13.71
N GLY A 21 5.07 0.45 13.11
CA GLY A 21 4.93 -0.05 11.76
C GLY A 21 3.69 -0.91 11.59
N LEU A 22 3.49 -1.88 12.49
CA LEU A 22 2.29 -2.73 12.50
C LEU A 22 0.99 -1.92 12.65
N ALA A 23 1.00 -0.82 13.41
CA ALA A 23 -0.17 0.05 13.55
C ALA A 23 -0.43 0.91 12.30
N LEU A 24 0.62 1.26 11.54
CA LEU A 24 0.52 2.05 10.32
C LEU A 24 0.05 1.24 9.11
N VAL A 25 0.36 -0.06 9.03
CA VAL A 25 -0.05 -0.94 7.91
C VAL A 25 -1.54 -0.80 7.55
N PRO A 26 -2.50 -1.05 8.46
CA PRO A 26 -3.92 -0.95 8.09
C PRO A 26 -4.35 0.48 7.73
N LEU A 27 -3.66 1.52 8.22
CA LEU A 27 -3.95 2.91 7.86
C LEU A 27 -3.45 3.23 6.46
N ALA A 28 -2.27 2.72 6.08
CA ALA A 28 -1.73 2.89 4.74
C ALA A 28 -2.58 2.16 3.69
N GLU A 29 -3.06 0.93 3.99
CA GLU A 29 -4.03 0.25 3.13
C GLU A 29 -5.33 1.06 2.95
N GLN A 30 -5.88 1.59 4.04
CA GLN A 30 -7.09 2.41 4.00
C GLN A 30 -6.90 3.70 3.21
N LEU A 31 -5.77 4.39 3.39
CA LEU A 31 -5.47 5.63 2.68
C LEU A 31 -5.24 5.38 1.19
N ALA A 32 -4.51 4.31 0.84
CA ALA A 32 -4.35 3.89 -0.56
C ALA A 32 -5.72 3.61 -1.20
N PHE A 33 -6.61 2.90 -0.49
CA PHE A 33 -7.94 2.62 -0.98
C PHE A 33 -8.78 3.91 -1.14
N GLN A 34 -8.80 4.76 -0.13
CA GLN A 34 -9.62 5.97 -0.13
C GLN A 34 -9.19 6.95 -1.22
N ALA A 35 -7.88 7.15 -1.41
CA ALA A 35 -7.34 8.04 -2.44
C ALA A 35 -7.86 7.66 -3.84
N VAL A 36 -7.95 6.36 -4.12
CA VAL A 36 -8.48 5.83 -5.38
C VAL A 36 -10.01 5.92 -5.44
N ALA A 37 -10.70 5.54 -4.36
CA ALA A 37 -12.15 5.55 -4.30
C ALA A 37 -12.77 6.97 -4.44
N ASP A 38 -12.04 8.00 -4.01
CA ASP A 38 -12.46 9.41 -4.14
C ASP A 38 -12.56 9.87 -5.61
N VAL A 39 -11.84 9.22 -6.53
CA VAL A 39 -11.80 9.58 -7.95
C VAL A 39 -12.37 8.51 -8.88
N LEU A 40 -12.51 7.27 -8.41
CA LEU A 40 -13.16 6.17 -9.13
C LEU A 40 -14.41 5.68 -8.37
N PRO A 41 -15.57 6.33 -8.58
CA PRO A 41 -16.80 5.94 -7.91
C PRO A 41 -17.16 4.48 -8.17
N GLY A 42 -17.44 3.74 -7.10
CA GLY A 42 -17.77 2.33 -7.16
C GLY A 42 -16.58 1.39 -6.99
N ALA A 43 -15.35 1.90 -6.83
CA ALA A 43 -14.19 1.10 -6.46
C ALA A 43 -14.47 0.27 -5.21
N ALA A 44 -14.24 -1.04 -5.32
CA ALA A 44 -14.49 -2.02 -4.28
C ALA A 44 -13.26 -2.92 -4.02
N VAL A 45 -12.44 -3.16 -5.04
CA VAL A 45 -11.21 -3.95 -4.92
C VAL A 45 -10.09 -3.24 -5.66
N ILE A 46 -8.91 -3.15 -5.04
CA ILE A 46 -7.69 -2.69 -5.70
C ILE A 46 -6.74 -3.87 -5.78
N GLU A 47 -6.43 -4.29 -7.00
CA GLU A 47 -5.41 -5.29 -7.24
C GLU A 47 -4.05 -4.59 -7.31
N VAL A 48 -3.11 -5.03 -6.48
CA VAL A 48 -1.76 -4.50 -6.42
C VAL A 48 -0.75 -5.60 -6.70
N ARG A 49 0.42 -5.21 -7.18
CA ARG A 49 1.54 -6.13 -7.39
C ARG A 49 2.83 -5.55 -6.82
N GLY A 50 3.43 -6.31 -5.90
CA GLY A 50 4.78 -6.05 -5.43
C GLY A 50 5.80 -6.70 -6.34
N GLU A 51 6.78 -5.93 -6.80
CA GLU A 51 7.86 -6.41 -7.65
C GLU A 51 9.16 -5.64 -7.47
N ILE A 52 10.22 -6.11 -8.14
CA ILE A 52 11.49 -5.41 -8.23
C ILE A 52 11.49 -4.66 -9.56
N ASN A 53 11.61 -3.34 -9.52
CA ASN A 53 11.69 -2.52 -10.73
C ASN A 53 13.09 -2.57 -11.37
N ASP A 54 13.27 -1.87 -12.49
CA ASP A 54 14.53 -1.84 -13.24
C ASP A 54 15.71 -1.24 -12.45
N ASP A 55 15.43 -0.43 -11.43
CA ASP A 55 16.41 0.16 -10.51
C ASP A 55 16.74 -0.77 -9.33
N TRP A 56 16.26 -2.01 -9.34
CA TRP A 56 16.40 -2.99 -8.25
C TRP A 56 15.73 -2.56 -6.93
N LEU A 57 14.72 -1.69 -7.01
CA LEU A 57 13.91 -1.26 -5.88
C LEU A 57 12.66 -2.12 -5.78
N ARG A 58 12.27 -2.46 -4.55
CA ARG A 58 10.96 -3.04 -4.26
C ARG A 58 9.90 -1.94 -4.43
N ILE A 59 8.90 -2.20 -5.25
CA ILE A 59 7.77 -1.30 -5.48
C ILE A 59 6.47 -2.07 -5.37
N LEU A 60 5.41 -1.40 -4.93
CA LEU A 60 4.06 -1.95 -4.87
C LEU A 60 3.17 -1.03 -5.69
N ARG A 61 2.56 -1.59 -6.74
CA ARG A 61 1.82 -0.79 -7.74
C ARG A 61 0.43 -1.33 -7.95
N ILE A 62 -0.54 -0.43 -8.01
CA ILE A 62 -1.89 -0.74 -8.46
C ILE A 62 -1.82 -1.24 -9.90
N GLN A 63 -2.42 -2.41 -10.11
CA GLN A 63 -2.58 -3.02 -11.43
C GLN A 63 -3.97 -2.71 -11.97
N ARG A 64 -5.01 -2.96 -11.15
CA ARG A 64 -6.40 -2.76 -11.53
C ARG A 64 -7.23 -2.26 -10.36
N VAL A 65 -8.26 -1.49 -10.65
CA VAL A 65 -9.31 -1.12 -9.70
C VAL A 65 -10.62 -1.68 -10.23
N LEU A 66 -11.32 -2.45 -9.40
CA LEU A 66 -12.55 -3.14 -9.76
C LEU A 66 -13.75 -2.58 -8.99
N SER A 67 -14.90 -2.57 -9.66
CA SER A 67 -16.18 -2.28 -9.03
C SER A 67 -16.65 -3.42 -8.12
N GLY A 68 -17.69 -3.16 -7.31
CA GLY A 68 -18.34 -4.21 -6.52
C GLY A 68 -18.97 -5.34 -7.35
N GLU A 69 -19.20 -5.10 -8.64
CA GLU A 69 -19.72 -6.10 -9.60
C GLU A 69 -18.59 -6.81 -10.38
N GLY A 70 -17.34 -6.37 -10.19
CA GLY A 70 -16.16 -6.91 -10.87
C GLY A 70 -15.79 -6.21 -12.18
N ASP A 71 -16.44 -5.09 -12.51
CA ASP A 71 -16.08 -4.28 -13.68
C ASP A 71 -14.73 -3.58 -13.45
N VAL A 72 -13.92 -3.48 -14.50
CA VAL A 72 -12.66 -2.74 -14.44
C VAL A 72 -12.94 -1.24 -14.53
N LEU A 73 -12.59 -0.52 -13.47
CA LEU A 73 -12.67 0.95 -13.41
C LEU A 73 -11.33 1.61 -13.79
N PHE A 74 -10.24 0.89 -13.59
CA PHE A 74 -8.88 1.29 -13.98
C PHE A 74 -8.05 0.05 -14.28
N ASP A 75 -7.20 0.12 -15.31
CA ASP A 75 -6.19 -0.89 -15.62
C ASP A 75 -4.90 -0.18 -16.04
N VAL A 76 -3.78 -0.44 -15.34
CA VAL A 76 -2.49 0.18 -15.62
C VAL A 76 -1.98 -0.12 -17.04
N ALA A 77 -2.40 -1.24 -17.64
CA ALA A 77 -2.00 -1.60 -19.00
C ALA A 77 -2.72 -0.76 -20.07
N GLU A 78 -3.92 -0.26 -19.76
CA GLU A 78 -4.73 0.56 -20.67
C GLU A 78 -4.61 2.05 -20.35
N GLY A 79 -4.31 2.39 -19.10
CA GLY A 79 -4.39 3.75 -18.57
C GLY A 79 -5.84 4.20 -18.36
N HIS A 80 -6.02 5.48 -18.06
CA HIS A 80 -7.33 6.08 -17.83
C HIS A 80 -7.40 7.49 -18.43
N ASP A 81 -8.54 7.79 -19.07
CA ASP A 81 -8.74 9.07 -19.76
C ASP A 81 -8.85 10.28 -18.81
N ASP A 82 -9.31 10.04 -17.57
CA ASP A 82 -9.33 11.07 -16.53
C ASP A 82 -7.98 11.14 -15.81
N ARG A 83 -7.28 12.24 -16.03
CA ARG A 83 -6.01 12.57 -15.35
C ARG A 83 -6.12 12.55 -13.83
N ARG A 84 -7.27 12.86 -13.24
CA ARG A 84 -7.44 12.82 -11.78
C ARG A 84 -7.32 11.41 -11.23
N ALA A 85 -7.78 10.41 -11.99
CA ALA A 85 -7.60 9.01 -11.62
C ALA A 85 -6.12 8.64 -11.64
N GLU A 86 -5.40 9.01 -12.70
CA GLU A 86 -3.96 8.77 -12.82
C GLU A 86 -3.16 9.43 -11.69
N ASP A 87 -3.40 10.72 -11.43
CA ASP A 87 -2.70 11.46 -10.38
C ASP A 87 -2.96 10.83 -8.98
N ALA A 88 -4.18 10.31 -8.72
CA ALA A 88 -4.51 9.63 -7.46
C ALA A 88 -3.89 8.23 -7.35
N ILE A 89 -3.80 7.49 -8.45
CA ILE A 89 -3.13 6.18 -8.51
C ILE A 89 -1.63 6.37 -8.24
N ASP A 90 -1.01 7.38 -8.84
CA ASP A 90 0.39 7.73 -8.61
C ASP A 90 0.66 8.14 -7.15
N GLU A 91 -0.23 8.97 -6.56
CA GLU A 91 -0.15 9.31 -5.13
C GLU A 91 -0.27 8.05 -4.25
N ALA A 92 -1.26 7.20 -4.52
CA ALA A 92 -1.45 5.98 -3.74
C ALA A 92 -0.23 5.05 -3.82
N ASN A 93 0.32 4.89 -5.03
CA ASN A 93 1.53 4.11 -5.29
C ASN A 93 2.75 4.64 -4.50
N ALA A 94 3.01 5.95 -4.58
CA ALA A 94 4.22 6.55 -4.04
C ALA A 94 4.17 6.82 -2.53
N GLU A 95 3.02 7.23 -2.00
CA GLU A 95 2.91 7.67 -0.59
C GLU A 95 2.50 6.52 0.33
N TYR A 96 1.55 5.69 -0.09
CA TYR A 96 0.95 4.68 0.79
C TYR A 96 1.45 3.27 0.51
N LEU A 97 1.56 2.86 -0.76
CA LEU A 97 1.99 1.50 -1.11
C LEU A 97 3.49 1.30 -0.94
N ASP A 98 4.32 2.29 -1.26
CA ASP A 98 5.76 2.22 -0.99
C ASP A 98 6.03 2.18 0.53
N LEU A 99 5.27 2.94 1.34
CA LEU A 99 5.32 2.83 2.80
C LEU A 99 4.92 1.43 3.29
N LEU A 100 3.89 0.80 2.71
CA LEU A 100 3.50 -0.57 3.07
C LEU A 100 4.65 -1.56 2.89
N LEU A 101 5.42 -1.44 1.80
CA LEU A 101 6.61 -2.28 1.60
C LEU A 101 7.69 -2.00 2.65
N ASP A 102 7.95 -0.73 2.96
CA ASP A 102 8.93 -0.37 3.99
C ASP A 102 8.57 -0.95 5.37
N LEU A 103 7.27 -1.00 5.69
CA LEU A 103 6.78 -1.50 6.97
C LEU A 103 6.69 -3.03 7.05
N THR A 104 6.42 -3.71 5.93
CA THR A 104 6.09 -5.15 5.91
C THR A 104 7.14 -6.03 5.23
N GLY A 105 8.15 -5.42 4.60
CA GLY A 105 9.17 -6.13 3.85
C GLY A 105 8.57 -6.87 2.67
N ASP A 106 8.68 -8.19 2.66
CA ASP A 106 8.34 -9.00 1.48
C ASP A 106 6.87 -9.46 1.46
N LEU A 107 6.04 -9.03 2.44
CA LEU A 107 4.67 -9.49 2.58
C LEU A 107 3.82 -9.21 1.33
N TYR A 108 3.98 -8.03 0.72
CA TYR A 108 3.24 -7.62 -0.48
C TYR A 108 3.94 -7.96 -1.80
N MET A 109 5.02 -8.74 -1.78
CA MET A 109 5.64 -9.19 -3.02
C MET A 109 4.70 -10.18 -3.75
N GLY A 110 4.58 -10.04 -5.08
CA GLY A 110 3.58 -10.76 -5.86
C GLY A 110 2.22 -10.06 -5.90
N ASN A 111 1.16 -10.79 -6.22
CA ASN A 111 -0.17 -10.21 -6.40
C ASN A 111 -0.95 -10.20 -5.08
N HIS A 112 -1.56 -9.07 -4.75
CA HIS A 112 -2.40 -8.87 -3.57
C HIS A 112 -3.63 -8.05 -3.92
N THR A 113 -4.60 -8.04 -3.01
CA THR A 113 -5.85 -7.28 -3.13
C THR A 113 -6.06 -6.45 -1.89
N LEU A 114 -6.39 -5.18 -2.07
CA LEU A 114 -6.85 -4.30 -1.00
C LEU A 114 -8.37 -4.12 -1.14
N GLU A 115 -9.06 -4.22 -0.01
CA GLU A 115 -10.51 -4.08 0.11
C GLU A 115 -10.83 -2.98 1.14
N PRO A 116 -11.98 -2.31 1.04
CA PRO A 116 -12.38 -1.30 2.00
C PRO A 116 -12.56 -1.93 3.38
N VAL A 117 -11.97 -1.32 4.41
CA VAL A 117 -12.19 -1.76 5.79
C VAL A 117 -13.61 -1.37 6.19
N LEU A 118 -14.52 -2.35 6.18
CA LEU A 118 -15.87 -2.19 6.70
C LEU A 118 -15.80 -2.01 8.21
N ASN A 119 -15.75 -0.77 8.68
CA ASN A 119 -15.99 -0.47 10.08
C ASN A 119 -17.44 -0.85 10.39
N ALA A 120 -17.64 -1.96 11.10
CA ALA A 120 -18.93 -2.28 11.70
C ALA A 120 -19.32 -1.08 12.59
N SER A 121 -20.37 -0.37 12.18
CA SER A 121 -20.93 0.77 12.90
C SER A 121 -21.55 0.34 14.22
#